data_AF-A0ABD3PW26-F1
#
_entry.id   AF-A0ABD3PW26-F1
#
_cell.length_a   1.000
_cell.length_b   1.000
_cell.length_c   1.000
_cell.angle_alpha   90.00
_cell.angle_beta   90.00
_cell.angle_gamma   90.00
#
_symmetry.space_group_name_H-M   'P 1'
#
loop_
_entity.id
_entity.type
_entity.pdbx_description
1 polymer ?
#
loop_
_entity_poly.entity_id
_entity_poly.type
_entity_poly.pdbx_seq_one_letter_code
_entity_poly.pdbx_strand_id
1 'polypeptide(L)'
;MSKLTDSVNGRRPCLAVDDGVSINCCYLRCAAEVIARTKSNDCVRVYRFDAVSAHQSAPLSASASRLTSGTTADAQNTSTSNSPSRVYPHDDDRLQRRKEKKRRKKESRVQLKEEETSMIQSLRVTTTIFHPVVSSPTQNQFIQCMSVAPAMPHPRSIVHVKPLIVLDLNGILCHRVRLMHHPPTQSKSTIFRPSCGKISNTDVIPRSDLQAFLTLLHDNFCLAVWTSATRKTAKLLVQALFPQNVRERLLFVWHRNFCNFVETTGLVGGSGGSGASAHDYRRDTSRDAIPIPVESLPIIDNLLASRLNARNNRSFDEAAKIEDTLLNVHGVRVQDSDRTWFTVRVRMDSGDTTCNKDGFCTASRFASNDAITHVDLTAIKSLSKVWSAYPLWDATNTILLDDSPEKCPRQFRGNALNPIPISGTVTACVVEKKNDQMEMRSVNGDAKDASDDQNPDEGSYSIVDDDEPNQNMQRNFFELLARHWKQSASSRTQNLTEFLEEHANSHNMRWEIGS
;
A
#
# COMPACT_ATOMS: atom_id res chain seq x y z
N MET A 1 -3.35 16.24 -20.61
CA MET A 1 -2.10 15.95 -19.88
C MET A 1 -1.85 17.04 -18.84
N SER A 2 -2.33 16.87 -17.60
CA SER A 2 -2.01 17.79 -16.49
C SER A 2 -0.71 17.36 -15.81
N LYS A 3 0.21 18.30 -15.60
CA LYS A 3 1.51 18.05 -14.96
C LYS A 3 1.29 17.83 -13.46
N LEU A 4 1.36 16.57 -12.99
CA LEU A 4 1.66 16.27 -11.59
C LEU A 4 3.16 16.58 -11.37
N THR A 5 3.45 17.74 -10.81
CA THR A 5 4.79 18.08 -10.33
C THR A 5 4.97 17.52 -8.92
N ASP A 6 5.66 16.38 -8.82
CA ASP A 6 6.13 15.83 -7.54
C ASP A 6 7.33 16.67 -7.06
N SER A 7 7.06 17.70 -6.23
CA SER A 7 8.10 18.34 -5.42
C SER A 7 8.47 17.41 -4.27
N VAL A 8 9.46 16.54 -4.50
CA VAL A 8 10.19 15.81 -3.45
C VAL A 8 11.44 16.61 -3.10
N ASN A 9 11.24 17.84 -2.63
CA ASN A 9 12.22 18.51 -1.77
C ASN A 9 11.63 18.47 -0.37
N GLY A 10 12.37 17.93 0.60
CA GLY A 10 11.95 17.61 1.96
C GLY A 10 11.55 18.79 2.86
N ARG A 11 10.95 19.87 2.31
CA ARG A 11 10.25 20.89 3.08
C ARG A 11 8.76 20.65 2.96
N ARG A 12 8.15 20.19 4.07
CA ARG A 12 6.70 20.02 4.19
C ARG A 12 6.05 21.38 3.93
N PRO A 13 5.18 21.53 2.91
CA PRO A 13 4.31 22.69 2.85
C PRO A 13 3.36 22.61 4.05
N CYS A 14 3.49 23.56 4.98
CA CYS A 14 2.47 23.78 5.99
C CYS A 14 1.19 24.21 5.25
N LEU A 15 0.26 23.29 5.06
CA LEU A 15 -1.07 23.64 4.59
C LEU A 15 -1.68 24.56 5.66
N ALA A 16 -1.90 25.82 5.31
CA ALA A 16 -2.68 26.74 6.11
C ALA A 16 -4.12 26.20 6.12
N VAL A 17 -4.50 25.57 7.23
CA VAL A 17 -5.90 25.26 7.51
C VAL A 17 -6.47 26.56 8.09
N ASP A 18 -7.39 27.17 7.35
CA ASP A 18 -7.87 28.56 7.54
C ASP A 18 -8.77 28.78 8.77
N ASP A 19 -8.82 27.81 9.69
CA ASP A 19 -9.51 27.94 10.97
C ASP A 19 -8.43 28.06 12.04
N GLY A 20 -8.33 29.20 12.72
CA GLY A 20 -7.30 29.57 13.71
C GLY A 20 -7.14 28.65 14.95
N VAL A 21 -7.56 27.40 14.88
CA VAL A 21 -7.27 26.32 15.82
C VAL A 21 -6.00 25.61 15.36
N SER A 22 -4.86 25.97 15.96
CA SER A 22 -3.60 25.23 15.76
C SER A 22 -3.80 23.75 16.09
N ILE A 23 -3.79 22.89 15.07
CA ILE A 23 -3.83 21.44 15.24
C ILE A 23 -2.46 20.99 15.76
N ASN A 24 -2.23 21.14 17.06
CA ASN A 24 -0.98 20.71 17.71
C ASN A 24 -0.87 19.18 17.83
N CYS A 25 -1.90 18.42 17.44
CA CYS A 25 -1.88 16.97 17.46
C CYS A 25 -1.32 16.40 16.15
N CYS A 26 -0.22 15.64 16.24
CA CYS A 26 0.43 15.00 15.09
C CYS A 26 -0.50 14.03 14.34
N TYR A 27 -1.40 13.33 15.04
CA TYR A 27 -2.37 12.41 14.44
C TYR A 27 -3.45 13.13 13.64
N LEU A 28 -3.99 14.24 14.16
CA LEU A 28 -4.98 15.03 13.42
C LEU A 28 -4.36 15.69 12.19
N ARG A 29 -3.10 16.13 12.29
CA ARG A 29 -2.34 16.61 11.13
C ARG A 29 -2.12 15.50 10.11
N CYS A 30 -1.74 14.29 10.56
CA CYS A 30 -1.59 13.13 9.69
C CYS A 30 -2.93 12.78 9.02
N ALA A 31 -4.05 12.79 9.75
CA ALA A 31 -5.38 12.53 9.21
C ALA A 31 -5.75 13.52 8.10
N ALA A 32 -5.52 14.82 8.33
CA ALA A 32 -5.76 15.85 7.32
C ALA A 32 -4.86 15.66 6.08
N GLU A 33 -3.58 15.33 6.27
CA GLU A 33 -2.65 15.02 5.18
C GLU A 33 -3.11 13.82 4.35
N VAL A 34 -3.56 12.75 5.02
CA VAL A 34 -4.09 11.56 4.35
C VAL A 34 -5.31 11.91 3.51
N ILE A 35 -6.30 12.60 4.10
CA ILE A 35 -7.53 12.99 3.40
C ILE A 35 -7.22 13.85 2.18
N ALA A 36 -6.31 14.83 2.33
CA ALA A 36 -5.89 15.68 1.22
C ALA A 36 -5.20 14.89 0.10
N ARG A 37 -4.36 13.91 0.47
CA ARG A 37 -3.56 13.13 -0.47
C ARG A 37 -4.37 12.10 -1.25
N THR A 38 -5.24 11.37 -0.56
CA THR A 38 -6.11 10.35 -1.16
C THR A 38 -7.37 10.96 -1.79
N LYS A 39 -7.60 12.27 -1.58
CA LYS A 39 -8.81 12.99 -1.99
C LYS A 39 -10.09 12.31 -1.49
N SER A 40 -10.00 11.62 -0.36
CA SER A 40 -11.09 10.84 0.21
C SER A 40 -10.94 10.71 1.72
N ASN A 41 -12.07 10.75 2.43
CA ASN A 41 -12.17 10.42 3.85
C ASN A 41 -12.44 8.92 4.09
N ASP A 42 -12.35 8.07 3.06
CA ASP A 42 -12.59 6.64 3.20
C ASP A 42 -11.53 5.95 4.06
N CYS A 43 -10.27 6.38 3.94
CA CYS A 43 -9.15 5.78 4.68
C CYS A 43 -9.07 6.31 6.12
N VAL A 44 -9.48 7.57 6.34
CA VAL A 44 -9.41 8.25 7.64
C VAL A 44 -10.62 9.16 7.81
N ARG A 45 -11.32 9.02 8.93
CA ARG A 45 -12.44 9.89 9.33
C ARG A 45 -12.15 10.51 10.68
N VAL A 46 -12.42 11.81 10.80
CA VAL A 46 -12.23 12.58 12.04
C VAL A 46 -13.59 13.07 12.51
N TYR A 47 -13.99 12.66 13.71
CA TYR A 47 -15.20 13.14 14.36
C TYR A 47 -14.81 14.10 15.48
N ARG A 48 -15.35 15.31 15.47
CA ARG A 48 -15.16 16.32 16.51
C ARG A 48 -16.41 16.40 17.36
N PHE A 49 -16.26 16.31 18.67
CA PHE A 49 -17.33 16.50 19.62
C PHE A 49 -17.16 17.88 20.25
N ASP A 50 -18.00 18.82 19.83
CA ASP A 50 -18.12 20.08 20.53
C ASP A 50 -18.67 19.79 21.92
N ALA A 51 -18.09 20.41 22.95
CA ALA A 51 -18.65 20.38 24.27
C ALA A 51 -19.99 21.10 24.20
N VAL A 52 -21.08 20.35 23.96
CA VAL A 52 -22.42 20.89 23.97
C VAL A 52 -22.61 21.50 25.36
N SER A 53 -22.69 22.83 25.43
CA SER A 53 -23.08 23.55 26.64
C SER A 53 -24.38 22.94 27.12
N ALA A 54 -24.31 22.12 28.18
CA ALA A 54 -25.46 21.47 28.81
C ALA A 54 -26.42 22.46 29.51
N HIS A 55 -26.33 23.75 29.16
CA HIS A 55 -27.24 24.79 29.58
C HIS A 55 -28.06 25.25 28.38
N GLN A 56 -29.23 24.63 28.19
CA GLN A 56 -30.52 25.28 27.87
C GLN A 56 -31.45 24.29 27.17
N SER A 57 -32.42 23.77 27.91
CA SER A 57 -33.87 23.83 27.59
C SER A 57 -34.63 22.80 28.42
N ALA A 58 -35.21 23.25 29.53
CA ALA A 58 -36.38 22.59 30.10
C ALA A 58 -37.57 22.79 29.14
N PRO A 59 -38.36 21.77 28.81
CA PRO A 59 -39.49 21.92 27.92
C PRO A 59 -40.65 22.62 28.66
N LEU A 60 -40.98 23.84 28.25
CA LEU A 60 -42.26 24.47 28.58
C LEU A 60 -43.37 23.76 27.79
N SER A 61 -44.30 23.16 28.53
CA SER A 61 -45.51 22.53 28.03
C SER A 61 -46.43 23.56 27.36
N ALA A 62 -46.65 23.44 26.06
CA ALA A 62 -47.68 24.18 25.34
C ALA A 62 -48.87 23.27 25.01
N SER A 63 -49.99 23.57 25.65
CA SER A 63 -51.31 22.97 25.50
C SER A 63 -51.91 23.29 24.12
N ALA A 64 -52.31 22.29 23.35
CA ALA A 64 -53.04 22.47 22.09
C ALA A 64 -54.55 22.34 22.31
N SER A 65 -55.26 23.47 22.25
CA SER A 65 -56.73 23.54 22.21
C SER A 65 -57.25 23.45 20.77
N ARG A 66 -58.21 22.54 20.58
CA ARG A 66 -59.07 22.40 19.39
C ARG A 66 -59.84 23.68 19.08
N LEU A 67 -60.07 23.96 17.79
CA LEU A 67 -61.21 24.74 17.33
C LEU A 67 -61.68 24.24 15.96
N THR A 68 -62.98 24.00 15.90
CA THR A 68 -63.83 23.53 14.80
C THR A 68 -64.67 24.69 14.26
N SER A 69 -65.11 24.59 12.98
CA SER A 69 -66.22 25.28 12.27
C SER A 69 -65.73 25.98 10.99
N GLY A 70 -66.37 26.00 9.82
CA GLY A 70 -67.72 25.61 9.36
C GLY A 70 -68.17 26.58 8.24
N THR A 71 -69.08 26.12 7.34
CA THR A 71 -70.00 26.90 6.45
C THR A 71 -69.39 27.73 5.28
N THR A 72 -69.97 28.00 4.10
CA THR A 72 -71.32 27.93 3.45
C THR A 72 -71.12 28.15 1.91
N ALA A 73 -71.80 27.45 1.01
CA ALA A 73 -72.99 27.85 0.17
C ALA A 73 -72.74 28.59 -1.18
N ASP A 74 -73.27 27.97 -2.24
CA ASP A 74 -73.98 28.42 -3.47
C ASP A 74 -73.59 29.67 -4.29
N ALA A 75 -73.49 29.47 -5.63
CA ALA A 75 -74.18 30.28 -6.65
C ALA A 75 -74.13 29.63 -8.06
N GLN A 76 -75.26 29.69 -8.77
CA GLN A 76 -75.51 29.25 -10.15
C GLN A 76 -74.99 30.25 -11.20
N ASN A 77 -74.60 29.79 -12.41
CA ASN A 77 -75.21 30.25 -13.70
C ASN A 77 -74.59 29.65 -15.00
N THR A 78 -75.49 29.11 -15.82
CA THR A 78 -75.66 29.15 -17.29
C THR A 78 -74.50 29.08 -18.31
N SER A 79 -74.64 28.08 -19.19
CA SER A 79 -74.66 28.10 -20.67
C SER A 79 -73.39 28.12 -21.54
N THR A 80 -73.39 27.14 -22.45
CA THR A 80 -72.96 27.12 -23.88
C THR A 80 -71.54 26.76 -24.33
N SER A 81 -71.54 25.70 -25.15
CA SER A 81 -70.80 25.46 -26.39
C SER A 81 -69.63 24.46 -26.39
N ASN A 82 -69.71 23.61 -27.41
CA ASN A 82 -68.92 22.43 -27.75
C ASN A 82 -67.42 22.67 -27.86
N SER A 83 -66.61 21.75 -27.31
CA SER A 83 -65.25 21.43 -27.79
C SER A 83 -64.76 20.09 -27.21
N PRO A 84 -63.93 19.32 -27.94
CA PRO A 84 -63.60 17.93 -27.60
C PRO A 84 -62.73 17.84 -26.35
N SER A 85 -63.18 17.03 -25.39
CA SER A 85 -62.59 16.86 -24.06
C SER A 85 -61.18 16.29 -24.11
N ARG A 86 -60.20 17.18 -23.92
CA ARG A 86 -58.87 16.86 -23.44
C ARG A 86 -59.03 16.35 -22.01
N VAL A 87 -58.80 15.05 -21.78
CA VAL A 87 -58.82 14.43 -20.44
C VAL A 87 -57.72 15.11 -19.61
N TYR A 88 -58.11 16.09 -18.81
CA TYR A 88 -57.21 16.68 -17.82
C TYR A 88 -56.99 15.62 -16.73
N PRO A 89 -55.72 15.30 -16.39
CA PRO A 89 -55.44 14.39 -15.30
C PRO A 89 -56.11 14.92 -14.03
N HIS A 90 -56.92 14.06 -13.41
CA HIS A 90 -57.63 14.33 -12.15
C HIS A 90 -56.66 14.93 -11.14
N ASP A 91 -57.05 15.99 -10.41
CA ASP A 91 -56.19 16.66 -9.44
C ASP A 91 -55.65 15.70 -8.35
N ASP A 92 -56.36 14.59 -8.11
CA ASP A 92 -55.92 13.50 -7.24
C ASP A 92 -54.62 12.84 -7.72
N ASP A 93 -54.42 12.73 -9.04
CA ASP A 93 -53.24 12.10 -9.65
C ASP A 93 -52.00 12.98 -9.41
N ARG A 94 -52.18 14.31 -9.37
CA ARG A 94 -51.12 15.27 -9.06
C ARG A 94 -50.68 15.19 -7.59
N LEU A 95 -51.64 15.02 -6.68
CA LEU A 95 -51.38 14.81 -5.25
C LEU A 95 -50.69 13.47 -4.97
N GLN A 96 -51.12 12.39 -5.63
CA GLN A 96 -50.48 11.07 -5.52
C GLN A 96 -49.03 11.10 -6.02
N ARG A 97 -48.76 11.68 -7.19
CA ARG A 97 -47.39 11.85 -7.72
C ARG A 97 -46.49 12.64 -6.78
N ARG A 98 -47.03 13.69 -6.11
CA ARG A 98 -46.27 14.50 -5.15
C ARG A 98 -45.97 13.74 -3.86
N LYS A 99 -46.89 12.90 -3.38
CA LYS A 99 -46.68 12.01 -2.22
C LYS A 99 -45.64 10.93 -2.54
N GLU A 100 -45.73 10.30 -3.70
CA GLU A 100 -44.78 9.26 -4.13
C GLU A 100 -43.36 9.83 -4.32
N LYS A 101 -43.23 11.02 -4.91
CA LYS A 101 -41.91 11.69 -5.03
C LYS A 101 -41.30 12.03 -3.67
N LYS A 102 -42.13 12.40 -2.67
CA LYS A 102 -41.66 12.62 -1.28
C LYS A 102 -41.26 11.30 -0.62
N ARG A 103 -42.00 10.21 -0.85
CA ARG A 103 -41.70 8.87 -0.33
C ARG A 103 -40.37 8.36 -0.87
N ARG A 104 -40.17 8.36 -2.19
CA ARG A 104 -38.90 7.96 -2.83
C ARG A 104 -37.71 8.79 -2.36
N LYS A 105 -37.88 10.11 -2.16
CA LYS A 105 -36.83 10.97 -1.61
C LYS A 105 -36.52 10.69 -0.14
N LYS A 106 -37.51 10.23 0.64
CA LYS A 106 -37.30 9.81 2.03
C LYS A 106 -36.59 8.45 2.07
N GLU A 107 -37.02 7.49 1.27
CA GLU A 107 -36.41 6.16 1.13
C GLU A 107 -34.94 6.26 0.68
N SER A 108 -34.63 7.10 -0.32
CA SER A 108 -33.25 7.30 -0.75
C SER A 108 -32.36 7.91 0.35
N ARG A 109 -32.92 8.76 1.23
CA ARG A 109 -32.18 9.33 2.36
C ARG A 109 -31.96 8.31 3.49
N VAL A 110 -32.90 7.39 3.68
CA VAL A 110 -32.74 6.28 4.65
C VAL A 110 -31.67 5.32 4.14
N GLN A 111 -31.71 4.92 2.86
CA GLN A 111 -30.67 4.08 2.26
C GLN A 111 -29.28 4.70 2.36
N LEU A 112 -29.11 5.98 2.02
CA LEU A 112 -27.83 6.69 2.18
C LEU A 112 -27.33 6.68 3.63
N LYS A 113 -28.24 6.80 4.61
CA LYS A 113 -27.88 6.81 6.03
C LYS A 113 -27.55 5.42 6.56
N GLU A 114 -28.21 4.38 6.06
CA GLU A 114 -27.92 2.97 6.35
C GLU A 114 -26.58 2.54 5.71
N GLU A 115 -26.30 2.97 4.48
CA GLU A 115 -24.99 2.76 3.83
C GLU A 115 -23.87 3.47 4.60
N GLU A 116 -24.09 4.72 5.01
CA GLU A 116 -23.12 5.48 5.79
C GLU A 116 -22.84 4.82 7.16
N THR A 117 -23.87 4.33 7.85
CA THR A 117 -23.73 3.66 9.15
C THR A 117 -23.09 2.27 9.03
N SER A 118 -23.41 1.48 7.99
CA SER A 118 -22.74 0.18 7.77
C SER A 118 -21.24 0.37 7.43
N MET A 119 -20.91 1.43 6.68
CA MET A 119 -19.52 1.75 6.35
C MET A 119 -18.72 2.19 7.59
N ILE A 120 -19.35 2.82 8.59
CA ILE A 120 -18.70 3.21 9.85
C ILE A 120 -18.29 1.98 10.69
N GLN A 121 -19.06 0.89 10.65
CA GLN A 121 -18.75 -0.34 11.40
C GLN A 121 -17.46 -1.03 10.90
N SER A 122 -17.04 -0.76 9.66
CA SER A 122 -15.82 -1.33 9.07
C SER A 122 -14.52 -0.64 9.48
N LEU A 123 -14.58 0.49 10.19
CA LEU A 123 -13.41 1.26 10.54
C LEU A 123 -12.96 0.92 11.94
N ARG A 124 -11.71 0.45 12.07
CA ARG A 124 -11.10 0.29 13.39
C ARG A 124 -10.99 1.67 14.03
N VAL A 125 -11.61 1.82 15.19
CA VAL A 125 -11.53 3.05 15.96
C VAL A 125 -10.21 3.02 16.70
N THR A 126 -9.23 3.77 16.21
CA THR A 126 -8.09 4.11 17.07
C THR A 126 -8.51 5.30 17.91
N THR A 127 -9.29 5.04 18.96
CA THR A 127 -9.73 6.08 19.89
C THR A 127 -8.52 6.53 20.70
N THR A 128 -7.80 7.50 20.17
CA THR A 128 -6.73 8.15 20.92
C THR A 128 -7.35 9.32 21.66
N ILE A 129 -7.51 9.20 22.98
CA ILE A 129 -7.98 10.30 23.82
C ILE A 129 -6.78 11.23 24.03
N PHE A 130 -6.78 12.37 23.35
CA PHE A 130 -5.73 13.36 23.51
C PHE A 130 -6.00 14.19 24.76
N HIS A 131 -5.14 14.06 25.76
CA HIS A 131 -5.06 15.05 26.82
C HIS A 131 -4.24 16.23 26.29
N PRO A 132 -4.73 17.48 26.39
CA PRO A 132 -3.92 18.64 26.05
C PRO A 132 -2.68 18.58 26.94
N VAL A 133 -1.50 18.64 26.31
CA VAL A 133 -0.24 18.79 27.03
C VAL A 133 -0.32 20.16 27.70
N VAL A 134 -0.68 20.17 28.99
CA VAL A 134 -0.51 21.34 29.83
C VAL A 134 1.00 21.55 29.85
N SER A 135 1.48 22.54 29.10
CA SER A 135 2.86 22.98 29.12
C SER A 135 3.23 23.13 30.59
N SER A 136 4.12 22.26 31.09
CA SER A 136 4.55 22.30 32.48
C SER A 136 5.07 23.72 32.75
N PRO A 137 4.46 24.48 33.67
CA PRO A 137 5.00 25.77 34.05
C PRO A 137 6.42 25.52 34.55
N THR A 138 7.36 26.25 33.96
CA THR A 138 8.74 26.30 34.40
C THR A 138 8.77 26.46 35.91
N GLN A 139 9.43 25.48 36.53
CA GLN A 139 9.62 25.26 37.94
C GLN A 139 10.15 26.52 38.64
N ASN A 140 9.28 27.42 39.13
CA ASN A 140 9.59 28.38 40.20
C ASN A 140 8.42 29.28 40.71
N GLN A 141 7.19 28.79 40.82
CA GLN A 141 6.17 29.49 41.64
C GLN A 141 5.39 28.53 42.54
N PHE A 142 5.92 28.38 43.75
CA PHE A 142 5.33 27.69 44.88
C PHE A 142 4.42 28.69 45.63
N ILE A 143 3.25 29.05 45.06
CA ILE A 143 2.18 29.71 45.84
C ILE A 143 0.82 29.11 45.49
N GLN A 144 0.45 28.14 46.34
CA GLN A 144 -0.87 27.91 46.93
C GLN A 144 -2.05 28.73 46.34
N CYS A 145 -2.85 28.10 45.49
CA CYS A 145 -4.23 28.53 45.23
C CYS A 145 -5.13 27.29 45.13
N MET A 146 -5.93 27.05 46.18
CA MET A 146 -6.89 25.94 46.29
C MET A 146 -8.21 26.21 45.54
N SER A 147 -8.15 26.88 44.39
CA SER A 147 -9.30 27.10 43.53
C SER A 147 -9.29 26.04 42.42
N VAL A 148 -9.88 24.87 42.70
CA VAL A 148 -10.12 23.84 41.68
C VAL A 148 -11.31 24.33 40.82
N ALA A 149 -11.05 25.25 39.91
CA ALA A 149 -12.00 25.56 38.85
C ALA A 149 -12.30 24.26 38.08
N PRO A 150 -13.58 23.92 37.84
CA PRO A 150 -13.93 22.71 37.10
C PRO A 150 -13.28 22.78 35.72
N ALA A 151 -12.39 21.83 35.43
CA ALA A 151 -11.66 21.76 34.17
C ALA A 151 -12.66 21.76 33.01
N MET A 152 -12.61 22.80 32.18
CA MET A 152 -13.46 22.92 31.02
C MET A 152 -13.33 21.66 30.15
N PRO A 153 -14.44 21.07 29.68
CA PRO A 153 -14.41 19.91 28.82
C PRO A 153 -13.67 20.27 27.53
N HIS A 154 -12.50 19.67 27.33
CA HIS A 154 -11.72 19.88 26.12
C HIS A 154 -12.39 19.17 24.94
N PRO A 155 -12.42 19.78 23.74
CA PRO A 155 -12.99 19.15 22.57
C PRO A 155 -12.29 17.82 22.31
N ARG A 156 -13.08 16.74 22.30
CA ARG A 156 -12.58 15.40 22.02
C ARG A 156 -12.70 15.15 20.52
N SER A 157 -11.62 14.65 19.91
CA SER A 157 -11.64 14.19 18.53
C SER A 157 -11.40 12.69 18.49
N ILE A 158 -12.17 11.96 17.68
CA ILE A 158 -11.97 10.53 17.43
C ILE A 158 -11.53 10.37 15.98
N VAL A 159 -10.44 9.63 15.76
CA VAL A 159 -9.92 9.33 14.43
C VAL A 159 -10.14 7.85 14.13
N HIS A 160 -10.95 7.57 13.11
CA HIS A 160 -11.19 6.23 12.59
C HIS A 160 -10.28 6.01 11.39
N VAL A 161 -9.62 4.85 11.33
CA VAL A 161 -8.66 4.52 10.26
C VAL A 161 -8.96 3.14 9.70
N LYS A 162 -8.91 3.00 8.37
CA LYS A 162 -8.87 1.68 7.75
C LYS A 162 -7.50 1.03 8.02
N PRO A 163 -7.42 -0.29 8.22
CA PRO A 163 -6.15 -1.00 8.20
C PRO A 163 -5.39 -0.74 6.90
N LEU A 164 -4.06 -0.75 6.94
CA LEU A 164 -3.18 -0.45 5.81
C LEU A 164 -2.61 -1.75 5.22
N ILE A 165 -2.78 -1.93 3.90
CA ILE A 165 -2.06 -2.93 3.13
C ILE A 165 -1.03 -2.22 2.24
N VAL A 166 0.24 -2.55 2.43
CA VAL A 166 1.36 -2.09 1.60
C VAL A 166 1.69 -3.19 0.59
N LEU A 167 1.52 -2.93 -0.70
CA LEU A 167 1.66 -3.91 -1.78
C LEU A 167 3.01 -3.78 -2.50
N ASP A 168 3.74 -4.88 -2.68
CA ASP A 168 4.67 -4.99 -3.82
C ASP A 168 3.89 -5.15 -5.14
N LEU A 169 4.58 -4.93 -6.25
CA LEU A 169 4.02 -5.04 -7.59
C LEU A 169 4.40 -6.36 -8.27
N ASN A 170 5.71 -6.59 -8.45
CA ASN A 170 6.19 -7.78 -9.11
C ASN A 170 6.07 -8.99 -8.19
N GLY A 171 5.62 -10.13 -8.71
CA GLY A 171 5.35 -11.35 -7.95
C GLY A 171 4.01 -11.33 -7.21
N ILE A 172 3.42 -10.16 -6.94
CA ILE A 172 2.14 -10.03 -6.23
C ILE A 172 0.97 -9.66 -7.16
N LEU A 173 1.14 -8.61 -7.98
CA LEU A 173 0.09 -8.10 -8.86
C LEU A 173 0.37 -8.39 -10.34
N CYS A 174 1.63 -8.65 -10.68
CA CYS A 174 2.05 -8.99 -12.02
C CYS A 174 3.33 -9.82 -12.02
N HIS A 175 3.55 -10.54 -13.11
CA HIS A 175 4.83 -11.11 -13.48
C HIS A 175 5.49 -10.24 -14.55
N ARG A 176 6.78 -9.90 -14.37
CA ARG A 176 7.58 -9.24 -15.42
C ARG A 176 8.47 -10.26 -16.11
N VAL A 177 8.17 -10.55 -17.38
CA VAL A 177 8.95 -11.48 -18.19
C VAL A 177 10.29 -10.85 -18.51
N ARG A 178 11.35 -11.34 -17.86
CA ARG A 178 12.72 -11.00 -18.22
C ARG A 178 13.19 -12.08 -19.18
N LEU A 179 13.41 -11.70 -20.44
CA LEU A 179 14.11 -12.55 -21.40
C LEU A 179 15.54 -12.70 -20.89
N MET A 180 15.75 -13.70 -20.03
CA MET A 180 17.08 -14.21 -19.74
C MET A 180 17.65 -14.68 -21.07
N HIS A 181 18.88 -14.27 -21.39
CA HIS A 181 19.65 -14.84 -22.51
C HIS A 181 20.00 -16.30 -22.17
N HIS A 182 19.01 -17.17 -22.08
CA HIS A 182 19.27 -18.60 -21.94
C HIS A 182 19.80 -19.10 -23.29
N PRO A 183 20.88 -19.90 -23.26
CA PRO A 183 21.33 -20.58 -24.46
C PRO A 183 20.18 -21.43 -25.02
N PRO A 184 20.05 -21.55 -26.35
CA PRO A 184 18.91 -22.17 -27.05
C PRO A 184 18.70 -23.68 -26.79
N THR A 185 19.36 -24.25 -25.79
CA THR A 185 19.31 -25.67 -25.44
C THR A 185 18.08 -26.00 -24.60
N GLN A 186 16.98 -26.35 -25.28
CA GLN A 186 15.90 -27.25 -24.84
C GLN A 186 15.00 -26.88 -23.63
N SER A 187 14.71 -25.60 -23.36
CA SER A 187 13.60 -25.31 -22.44
C SER A 187 12.25 -25.51 -23.15
N LYS A 188 11.36 -26.34 -22.57
CA LYS A 188 9.93 -26.39 -22.91
C LYS A 188 9.41 -24.96 -23.06
N SER A 189 8.69 -24.66 -24.14
CA SER A 189 8.13 -23.32 -24.39
C SER A 189 7.12 -22.98 -23.29
N THR A 190 7.53 -22.18 -22.30
CA THR A 190 6.61 -21.62 -21.32
C THR A 190 5.64 -20.68 -22.02
N ILE A 191 4.35 -20.94 -21.90
CA ILE A 191 3.29 -20.09 -22.45
C ILE A 191 2.87 -19.12 -21.35
N PHE A 192 2.88 -17.82 -21.66
CA PHE A 192 2.44 -16.77 -20.75
C PHE A 192 1.03 -16.29 -21.12
N ARG A 193 0.27 -15.79 -20.12
CA ARG A 193 -0.98 -15.05 -20.34
C ARG A 193 -0.72 -13.77 -21.16
N PRO A 194 -1.77 -13.16 -21.74
CA PRO A 194 -1.62 -11.91 -22.48
C PRO A 194 -1.00 -10.78 -21.64
N SER A 195 0.00 -10.09 -22.21
CA SER A 195 0.62 -8.94 -21.55
C SER A 195 -0.26 -7.70 -21.60
N CYS A 196 -0.25 -6.90 -20.53
CA CYS A 196 -0.86 -5.56 -20.51
C CYS A 196 0.07 -4.47 -21.08
N GLY A 197 1.23 -4.83 -21.62
CA GLY A 197 2.19 -3.93 -22.27
C GLY A 197 3.62 -4.12 -21.80
N LYS A 198 4.54 -3.42 -22.48
CA LYS A 198 5.98 -3.44 -22.18
C LYS A 198 6.37 -2.27 -21.28
N ILE A 199 7.02 -2.58 -20.15
CA ILE A 199 7.56 -1.59 -19.22
C ILE A 199 9.04 -1.89 -18.99
N SER A 200 9.91 -0.94 -19.34
CA SER A 200 11.38 -1.14 -19.28
C SER A 200 11.83 -2.38 -20.08
N ASN A 201 11.31 -2.54 -21.31
CA ASN A 201 11.61 -3.64 -22.24
C ASN A 201 11.23 -5.05 -21.76
N THR A 202 10.43 -5.16 -20.69
CA THR A 202 9.87 -6.44 -20.24
C THR A 202 8.37 -6.44 -20.44
N ASP A 203 7.82 -7.53 -20.96
CA ASP A 203 6.38 -7.76 -20.97
C ASP A 203 5.88 -7.89 -19.52
N VAL A 204 4.73 -7.28 -19.25
CA VAL A 204 4.07 -7.32 -17.95
C VAL A 204 2.82 -8.16 -18.06
N ILE A 205 2.78 -9.26 -17.32
CA ILE A 205 1.65 -10.19 -17.29
C ILE A 205 0.88 -9.94 -15.99
N PRO A 206 -0.33 -9.35 -16.05
CA PRO A 206 -1.10 -9.09 -14.85
C PRO A 206 -1.59 -10.39 -14.20
N ARG A 207 -1.87 -10.30 -12.90
CA ARG A 207 -2.73 -11.26 -12.19
C ARG A 207 -4.08 -11.37 -12.92
N SER A 208 -4.63 -12.57 -13.10
CA SER A 208 -5.83 -12.78 -13.94
C SER A 208 -7.10 -12.21 -13.32
N ASP A 209 -7.20 -12.21 -11.99
CA ASP A 209 -8.31 -11.62 -11.23
C ASP A 209 -8.05 -10.17 -10.75
N LEU A 210 -7.03 -9.49 -11.29
CA LEU A 210 -6.43 -8.26 -10.72
C LEU A 210 -7.46 -7.21 -10.32
N GLN A 211 -8.45 -6.97 -11.18
CA GLN A 211 -9.51 -5.99 -10.93
C GLN A 211 -10.35 -6.35 -9.70
N ALA A 212 -10.81 -7.60 -9.61
CA ALA A 212 -11.62 -8.07 -8.48
C ALA A 212 -10.80 -8.07 -7.18
N PHE A 213 -9.53 -8.46 -7.26
CA PHE A 213 -8.61 -8.42 -6.13
C PHE A 213 -8.37 -7.00 -5.62
N LEU A 214 -8.05 -6.05 -6.50
CA LEU A 214 -7.84 -4.64 -6.11
C LEU A 214 -9.12 -3.99 -5.58
N THR A 215 -10.29 -4.30 -6.14
CA THR A 215 -11.57 -3.83 -5.60
C THR A 215 -11.78 -4.34 -4.17
N LEU A 216 -11.62 -5.64 -3.93
CA LEU A 216 -11.71 -6.23 -2.59
C LEU A 216 -10.79 -5.52 -1.60
N LEU A 217 -9.53 -5.32 -1.97
CA LEU A 217 -8.56 -4.67 -1.09
C LEU A 217 -8.93 -3.20 -0.83
N HIS A 218 -9.30 -2.45 -1.87
CA HIS A 218 -9.62 -1.02 -1.78
C HIS A 218 -10.87 -0.74 -0.93
N ASP A 219 -11.88 -1.61 -1.05
CA ASP A 219 -13.13 -1.44 -0.32
C ASP A 219 -12.94 -1.63 1.19
N ASN A 220 -12.00 -2.47 1.60
CA ASN A 220 -11.80 -2.85 3.01
C ASN A 220 -10.57 -2.21 3.66
N PHE A 221 -9.56 -1.80 2.89
CA PHE A 221 -8.28 -1.34 3.41
C PHE A 221 -7.85 0.00 2.81
N CYS A 222 -6.97 0.71 3.53
CA CYS A 222 -6.14 1.75 2.94
C CYS A 222 -5.02 1.07 2.15
N LEU A 223 -4.79 1.48 0.90
CA LEU A 223 -3.78 0.86 0.04
C LEU A 223 -2.58 1.78 -0.16
N ALA A 224 -1.40 1.19 -0.14
CA ALA A 224 -0.17 1.82 -0.55
C ALA A 224 0.66 0.86 -1.40
N VAL A 225 1.58 1.40 -2.20
CA VAL A 225 2.52 0.61 -3.01
C VAL A 225 3.93 0.84 -2.49
N TRP A 226 4.68 -0.23 -2.26
CA TRP A 226 6.12 -0.19 -1.99
C TRP A 226 6.84 -1.26 -2.79
N THR A 227 7.54 -0.85 -3.85
CA THR A 227 8.28 -1.76 -4.74
C THR A 227 9.77 -1.49 -4.76
N SER A 228 10.58 -2.53 -5.01
CA SER A 228 12.02 -2.43 -5.25
C SER A 228 12.36 -1.93 -6.66
N ALA A 229 11.36 -1.73 -7.52
CA ALA A 229 11.54 -1.17 -8.86
C ALA A 229 11.98 0.30 -8.83
N THR A 230 12.64 0.76 -9.89
CA THR A 230 13.01 2.18 -10.05
C THR A 230 11.75 3.07 -10.04
N ARG A 231 11.91 4.37 -9.72
CA ARG A 231 10.79 5.34 -9.71
C ARG A 231 9.99 5.33 -11.02
N LYS A 232 10.67 5.32 -12.17
CA LYS A 232 10.03 5.30 -13.49
C LYS A 232 9.24 4.02 -13.70
N THR A 233 9.84 2.88 -13.41
CA THR A 233 9.18 1.56 -13.54
C THR A 233 7.99 1.44 -12.60
N ALA A 234 8.11 1.83 -11.33
CA ALA A 234 7.03 1.82 -10.36
C ALA A 234 5.84 2.65 -10.82
N LYS A 235 6.08 3.88 -11.30
CA LYS A 235 5.02 4.75 -11.84
C LYS A 235 4.29 4.12 -13.03
N LEU A 236 5.04 3.56 -13.98
CA LEU A 236 4.46 2.93 -15.16
C LEU A 236 3.67 1.66 -14.81
N LEU A 237 4.18 0.84 -13.88
CA LEU A 237 3.46 -0.35 -13.40
C LEU A 237 2.15 0.03 -12.70
N VAL A 238 2.18 1.01 -11.80
CA VAL A 238 0.95 1.50 -11.15
C VAL A 238 -0.03 2.06 -12.18
N GLN A 239 0.45 2.75 -13.22
CA GLN A 239 -0.41 3.27 -14.27
C GLN A 239 -1.08 2.16 -15.09
N ALA A 240 -0.38 1.07 -15.36
CA ALA A 240 -0.87 -0.06 -16.15
C ALA A 240 -1.77 -1.02 -15.35
N LEU A 241 -1.46 -1.25 -14.08
CA LEU A 241 -2.11 -2.28 -13.25
C LEU A 241 -3.31 -1.75 -12.45
N PHE A 242 -3.26 -0.49 -12.00
CA PHE A 242 -4.29 0.03 -11.10
C PHE A 242 -5.38 0.79 -11.86
N PRO A 243 -6.66 0.44 -11.61
CA PRO A 243 -7.80 1.25 -12.05
C PRO A 243 -7.66 2.69 -11.53
N GLN A 244 -8.07 3.66 -12.33
CA GLN A 244 -7.85 5.08 -12.02
C GLN A 244 -8.42 5.48 -10.64
N ASN A 245 -9.60 4.98 -10.29
CA ASN A 245 -10.27 5.24 -9.01
C ASN A 245 -9.49 4.71 -7.79
N VAL A 246 -8.82 3.57 -7.92
CA VAL A 246 -7.97 3.01 -6.85
C VAL A 246 -6.64 3.76 -6.81
N ARG A 247 -6.03 3.98 -7.98
CA ARG A 247 -4.73 4.65 -8.13
C ARG A 247 -4.69 6.03 -7.50
N GLU A 248 -5.73 6.84 -7.71
CA GLU A 248 -5.81 8.20 -7.17
C GLU A 248 -6.02 8.24 -5.64
N ARG A 249 -6.40 7.11 -5.04
CA ARG A 249 -6.65 6.96 -3.60
C ARG A 249 -5.50 6.23 -2.86
N LEU A 250 -4.44 5.84 -3.56
CA LEU A 250 -3.26 5.26 -2.93
C LEU A 250 -2.64 6.25 -1.94
N LEU A 251 -2.35 5.78 -0.72
CA LEU A 251 -1.72 6.58 0.32
C LEU A 251 -0.33 7.07 -0.09
N PHE A 252 0.46 6.17 -0.69
CA PHE A 252 1.75 6.49 -1.32
C PHE A 252 2.12 5.46 -2.38
N VAL A 253 3.09 5.84 -3.23
CA VAL A 253 3.79 4.93 -4.15
C VAL A 253 5.30 5.08 -3.90
N TRP A 254 5.84 4.21 -3.06
CA TRP A 254 7.26 4.13 -2.76
C TRP A 254 7.96 3.17 -3.71
N HIS A 255 9.17 3.55 -4.10
CA HIS A 255 10.01 2.84 -5.05
C HIS A 255 11.39 2.54 -4.42
N ARG A 256 12.31 1.99 -5.23
CA ARG A 256 13.65 1.56 -4.82
C ARG A 256 14.39 2.49 -3.85
N ASN A 257 14.30 3.81 -4.00
CA ASN A 257 15.05 4.78 -3.19
C ASN A 257 14.54 4.88 -1.74
N PHE A 258 13.36 4.33 -1.45
CA PHE A 258 12.83 4.25 -0.09
C PHE A 258 13.26 2.97 0.63
N CYS A 259 13.77 1.98 -0.11
CA CYS A 259 14.33 0.75 0.46
C CYS A 259 15.69 1.01 1.12
N ASN A 260 16.05 0.17 2.09
CA ASN A 260 17.44 0.05 2.54
C ASN A 260 18.11 -1.02 1.68
N PHE A 261 19.36 -0.85 1.29
CA PHE A 261 20.12 -1.89 0.58
C PHE A 261 20.99 -2.63 1.56
N VAL A 262 20.86 -3.95 1.55
CA VAL A 262 21.73 -4.85 2.33
C VAL A 262 22.40 -5.78 1.33
N GLU A 263 23.71 -5.92 1.43
CA GLU A 263 24.45 -6.90 0.66
C GLU A 263 24.02 -8.30 1.10
N THR A 264 23.52 -9.10 0.15
CA THR A 264 23.34 -10.52 0.39
C THR A 264 24.72 -11.14 0.30
N THR A 265 25.47 -11.13 1.40
CA THR A 265 26.68 -11.95 1.50
C THR A 265 26.21 -13.38 1.28
N GLY A 266 26.57 -13.95 0.13
CA GLY A 266 26.09 -15.25 -0.29
C GLY A 266 26.27 -16.23 0.85
N LEU A 267 25.16 -16.75 1.37
CA LEU A 267 25.11 -17.87 2.32
C LEU A 267 25.56 -19.18 1.63
N VAL A 268 26.62 -19.12 0.82
CA VAL A 268 27.35 -20.29 0.38
C VAL A 268 28.07 -20.79 1.63
N GLY A 269 27.52 -21.87 2.20
CA GLY A 269 27.88 -22.40 3.51
C GLY A 269 29.38 -22.51 3.75
N GLY A 270 29.87 -21.73 4.71
CA GLY A 270 31.11 -21.96 5.43
C GLY A 270 30.78 -22.07 6.91
N SER A 271 30.68 -23.29 7.42
CA SER A 271 30.45 -23.58 8.84
C SER A 271 31.60 -23.07 9.72
N GLY A 272 31.25 -22.43 10.83
CA GLY A 272 32.01 -22.51 12.09
C GLY A 272 33.26 -21.65 12.22
N GLY A 273 33.08 -20.39 12.64
CA GLY A 273 34.17 -19.57 13.15
C GLY A 273 33.64 -18.41 13.97
N SER A 274 33.80 -18.46 15.30
CA SER A 274 33.36 -17.44 16.24
C SER A 274 33.84 -16.04 15.86
N GLY A 275 32.89 -15.14 15.54
CA GLY A 275 32.93 -13.72 15.85
C GLY A 275 34.13 -12.87 15.40
N ALA A 276 34.99 -13.37 14.51
CA ALA A 276 36.02 -12.57 13.88
C ALA A 276 35.35 -11.79 12.74
N SER A 277 35.33 -10.46 12.83
CA SER A 277 35.00 -9.60 11.69
C SER A 277 35.73 -10.12 10.46
N ALA A 278 35.05 -10.14 9.30
CA ALA A 278 35.59 -10.67 8.04
C ALA A 278 36.82 -9.89 7.52
N HIS A 279 37.29 -8.90 8.28
CA HIS A 279 38.50 -8.15 8.08
C HIS A 279 39.27 -8.04 9.40
N ASP A 280 40.56 -7.78 9.27
CA ASP A 280 41.50 -7.56 10.37
C ASP A 280 41.66 -6.08 10.76
N TYR A 281 40.94 -5.16 10.10
CA TYR A 281 40.96 -3.76 10.51
C TYR A 281 40.34 -3.56 11.90
N ARG A 282 41.05 -2.85 12.77
CA ARG A 282 40.61 -2.48 14.11
C ARG A 282 40.14 -1.03 14.14
N ARG A 283 38.99 -0.76 14.76
CA ARG A 283 38.53 0.62 14.97
C ARG A 283 39.42 1.35 15.99
N ASP A 284 39.91 2.53 15.63
CA ASP A 284 40.65 3.44 16.50
C ASP A 284 39.71 4.52 17.06
N THR A 285 39.06 4.21 18.18
CA THR A 285 38.10 5.10 18.84
C THR A 285 38.73 6.38 19.39
N SER A 286 40.06 6.43 19.54
CA SER A 286 40.75 7.64 20.02
C SER A 286 40.76 8.76 18.99
N ARG A 287 40.52 8.44 17.71
CA ARG A 287 40.55 9.37 16.57
C ARG A 287 39.18 9.66 15.97
N ASP A 288 38.12 9.09 16.54
CA ASP A 288 36.75 9.27 16.04
C ASP A 288 36.29 10.72 16.20
N ALA A 289 35.96 11.38 15.09
CA ALA A 289 35.43 12.74 15.09
C ALA A 289 33.89 12.81 15.25
N ILE A 290 33.20 11.69 15.01
CA ILE A 290 31.73 11.56 15.05
C ILE A 290 31.35 10.17 15.61
N PRO A 291 30.34 10.07 16.52
CA PRO A 291 29.77 8.78 16.91
C PRO A 291 29.13 8.06 15.73
N ILE A 292 29.44 6.78 15.56
CA ILE A 292 28.84 5.94 14.51
C ILE A 292 27.52 5.36 15.03
N PRO A 293 26.40 5.52 14.29
CA PRO A 293 25.16 4.83 14.61
C PRO A 293 25.37 3.31 14.60
N VAL A 294 24.82 2.59 15.56
CA VAL A 294 25.02 1.13 15.74
C VAL A 294 24.65 0.37 14.46
N GLU A 295 23.62 0.84 13.74
CA GLU A 295 23.15 0.29 12.48
C GLU A 295 24.13 0.44 11.30
N SER A 296 25.11 1.34 11.39
CA SER A 296 26.11 1.56 10.34
C SER A 296 27.33 0.65 10.47
N LEU A 297 27.58 0.08 11.65
CA LEU A 297 28.75 -0.76 11.90
C LEU A 297 28.83 -2.00 10.99
N PRO A 298 27.75 -2.78 10.79
CA PRO A 298 27.82 -3.93 9.89
C PRO A 298 28.13 -3.55 8.44
N ILE A 299 27.69 -2.37 8.01
CA ILE A 299 27.95 -1.86 6.65
C ILE A 299 29.42 -1.49 6.52
N ILE A 300 29.98 -0.80 7.51
CA ILE A 300 31.40 -0.42 7.53
C ILE A 300 32.28 -1.66 7.57
N ASP A 301 31.95 -2.64 8.41
CA ASP A 301 32.72 -3.89 8.51
C ASP A 301 32.71 -4.66 7.17
N ASN A 302 31.55 -4.75 6.49
CA ASN A 302 31.48 -5.36 5.17
C ASN A 302 32.32 -4.61 4.13
N LEU A 303 32.28 -3.27 4.11
CA LEU A 303 33.10 -2.46 3.20
C LEU A 303 34.60 -2.64 3.47
N LEU A 304 35.01 -2.73 4.74
CA LEU A 304 36.40 -3.01 5.12
C LEU A 304 36.85 -4.39 4.67
N ALA A 305 35.99 -5.42 4.79
CA ALA A 305 36.25 -6.76 4.27
C ALA A 305 36.37 -6.79 2.75
N SER A 306 35.44 -6.14 2.03
CA SER A 306 35.49 -6.00 0.58
C SER A 306 36.76 -5.28 0.13
N ARG A 307 37.16 -4.22 0.82
CA ARG A 307 38.41 -3.49 0.54
C ARG A 307 39.65 -4.37 0.78
N LEU A 308 39.68 -5.15 1.86
CA LEU A 308 40.77 -6.08 2.15
C LEU A 308 40.89 -7.14 1.03
N ASN A 309 39.77 -7.70 0.59
CA ASN A 309 39.72 -8.67 -0.51
C ASN A 309 40.20 -8.06 -1.84
N ALA A 310 39.75 -6.84 -2.18
CA ALA A 310 40.21 -6.14 -3.38
C ALA A 310 41.73 -5.92 -3.36
N ARG A 311 42.29 -5.51 -2.21
CA ARG A 311 43.75 -5.37 -2.04
C ARG A 311 44.49 -6.70 -2.17
N ASN A 312 43.97 -7.77 -1.56
CA ASN A 312 44.56 -9.11 -1.66
C ASN A 312 44.59 -9.61 -3.11
N ASN A 313 43.55 -9.30 -3.88
CA ASN A 313 43.45 -9.61 -5.30
C ASN A 313 44.20 -8.63 -6.21
N ARG A 314 44.94 -7.67 -5.64
CA ARG A 314 45.67 -6.61 -6.36
C ARG A 314 44.77 -5.71 -7.23
N SER A 315 43.48 -5.63 -6.91
CA SER A 315 42.48 -4.73 -7.52
C SER A 315 42.49 -3.38 -6.79
N PHE A 316 43.53 -2.57 -7.03
CA PHE A 316 43.72 -1.30 -6.29
C PHE A 316 42.69 -0.23 -6.63
N ASP A 317 42.21 -0.20 -7.88
CA ASP A 317 41.19 0.75 -8.32
C ASP A 317 39.84 0.49 -7.61
N GLU A 318 39.50 -0.78 -7.39
CA GLU A 318 38.31 -1.16 -6.63
C GLU A 318 38.47 -0.83 -5.15
N ALA A 319 39.64 -1.13 -4.56
CA ALA A 319 39.93 -0.77 -3.19
C ALA A 319 39.84 0.76 -2.96
N ALA A 320 40.28 1.57 -3.92
CA ALA A 320 40.16 3.02 -3.89
C ALA A 320 38.69 3.49 -3.96
N LYS A 321 37.85 2.90 -4.82
CA LYS A 321 36.41 3.20 -4.89
C LYS A 321 35.68 2.87 -3.57
N ILE A 322 36.07 1.76 -2.93
CA ILE A 322 35.50 1.36 -1.64
C ILE A 322 35.95 2.34 -0.55
N GLU A 323 37.22 2.77 -0.57
CA GLU A 323 37.74 3.81 0.34
C GLU A 323 37.01 5.15 0.17
N ASP A 324 36.76 5.58 -1.07
CA ASP A 324 35.95 6.77 -1.35
C ASP A 324 34.53 6.63 -0.81
N THR A 325 33.94 5.43 -0.87
CA THR A 325 32.60 5.16 -0.31
C THR A 325 32.64 5.24 1.22
N LEU A 326 33.62 4.60 1.86
CA LEU A 326 33.83 4.69 3.30
C LEU A 326 33.99 6.14 3.75
N LEU A 327 34.80 6.93 3.04
CA LEU A 327 35.05 8.32 3.38
C LEU A 327 33.85 9.23 3.12
N ASN A 328 33.30 9.22 1.90
CA ASN A 328 32.30 10.19 1.47
C ASN A 328 30.89 9.88 1.98
N VAL A 329 30.55 8.59 2.16
CA VAL A 329 29.21 8.16 2.60
C VAL A 329 29.18 7.94 4.10
N HIS A 330 30.18 7.26 4.66
CA HIS A 330 30.19 6.86 6.07
C HIS A 330 31.08 7.74 6.95
N GLY A 331 31.85 8.67 6.37
CA GLY A 331 32.80 9.49 7.12
C GLY A 331 33.91 8.65 7.75
N VAL A 332 34.26 7.50 7.16
CA VAL A 332 35.27 6.57 7.68
C VAL A 332 36.55 6.70 6.87
N ARG A 333 37.67 6.92 7.55
CA ARG A 333 39.01 6.88 6.96
C ARG A 333 39.70 5.58 7.35
N VAL A 334 40.37 4.95 6.38
CA VAL A 334 41.12 3.70 6.57
C VAL A 334 42.61 4.00 6.59
N GLN A 335 43.37 3.41 7.51
CA GLN A 335 44.82 3.50 7.60
C GLN A 335 45.43 2.12 7.45
N ASP A 336 45.92 1.85 6.24
CA ASP A 336 46.41 0.53 5.83
C ASP A 336 47.68 0.07 6.53
N SER A 337 48.57 0.99 6.89
CA SER A 337 49.84 0.67 7.55
C SER A 337 49.62 -0.05 8.87
N ASP A 338 48.57 0.34 9.59
CA ASP A 338 48.32 -0.08 10.96
C ASP A 338 47.08 -0.98 11.05
N ARG A 339 46.43 -1.24 9.91
CA ARG A 339 45.11 -1.89 9.81
C ARG A 339 44.11 -1.27 10.78
N THR A 340 44.04 0.06 10.80
CA THR A 340 43.08 0.78 11.63
C THR A 340 42.10 1.60 10.79
N TRP A 341 40.96 1.95 11.39
CA TRP A 341 40.00 2.85 10.79
C TRP A 341 39.34 3.72 11.86
N PHE A 342 38.92 4.93 11.49
CA PHE A 342 38.30 5.90 12.41
C PHE A 342 37.38 6.86 11.65
N THR A 343 36.47 7.52 12.36
CA THR A 343 35.59 8.51 11.74
C THR A 343 36.24 9.89 11.62
N VAL A 344 35.97 10.56 10.50
CA VAL A 344 36.38 11.93 10.23
C VAL A 344 35.15 12.80 9.97
N ARG A 345 35.23 14.07 10.34
CA ARG A 345 34.26 15.07 9.86
C ARG A 345 34.57 15.33 8.39
N VAL A 346 33.73 14.78 7.51
CA VAL A 346 33.70 15.20 6.12
C VAL A 346 33.24 16.66 6.14
N ARG A 347 34.18 17.59 5.93
CA ARG A 347 33.79 18.93 5.54
C ARG A 347 33.12 18.76 4.19
N MET A 348 31.81 18.86 4.17
CA MET A 348 31.12 19.21 2.94
C MET A 348 31.61 20.60 2.63
N ASP A 349 32.71 20.69 1.86
CA ASP A 349 33.16 21.95 1.31
C ASP A 349 31.94 22.51 0.59
N SER A 350 31.39 23.57 1.17
CA SER A 350 30.32 24.37 0.61
C SER A 350 30.87 24.92 -0.69
N GLY A 351 30.69 24.16 -1.78
CA GLY A 351 31.28 24.42 -3.07
C GLY A 351 30.92 25.80 -3.56
N ASP A 352 31.90 26.69 -3.46
CA ASP A 352 31.98 27.89 -4.26
C ASP A 352 32.05 27.42 -5.71
N THR A 353 30.89 27.42 -6.36
CA THR A 353 30.75 26.97 -7.74
C THR A 353 31.24 28.10 -8.63
N THR A 354 32.55 28.23 -8.80
CA THR A 354 33.09 29.06 -9.87
C THR A 354 32.87 28.35 -11.19
N CYS A 355 31.81 28.72 -11.90
CA CYS A 355 31.58 28.34 -13.27
C CYS A 355 32.64 29.02 -14.17
N ASN A 356 33.48 28.23 -14.82
CA ASN A 356 34.28 28.71 -15.95
C ASN A 356 33.37 28.99 -17.14
N LYS A 357 33.59 30.14 -17.79
CA LYS A 357 32.74 30.72 -18.85
C LYS A 357 32.71 29.94 -20.17
N ASP A 358 33.46 28.86 -20.33
CA ASP A 358 33.71 28.28 -21.66
C ASP A 358 32.85 27.06 -22.01
N GLY A 359 31.84 26.73 -21.21
CA GLY A 359 30.66 26.00 -21.70
C GLY A 359 30.90 24.63 -22.38
N PHE A 360 32.03 23.95 -22.13
CA PHE A 360 32.33 22.66 -22.73
C PHE A 360 32.68 21.62 -21.64
N CYS A 361 31.69 20.84 -21.22
CA CYS A 361 31.92 19.62 -20.46
C CYS A 361 32.18 18.46 -21.44
N THR A 362 33.44 18.16 -21.71
CA THR A 362 33.84 16.90 -22.34
C THR A 362 33.68 15.77 -21.33
N ALA A 363 32.56 15.06 -21.39
CA ALA A 363 32.41 13.77 -20.71
C ALA A 363 33.39 12.77 -21.35
N SER A 364 34.52 12.52 -20.69
CA SER A 364 35.46 11.49 -21.15
C SER A 364 34.80 10.13 -20.96
N ARG A 365 34.63 9.42 -22.08
CA ARG A 365 34.24 8.01 -22.12
C ARG A 365 35.46 7.18 -21.77
N PHE A 366 35.69 6.93 -20.49
CA PHE A 366 36.46 5.76 -20.09
C PHE A 366 35.53 4.55 -20.14
N ALA A 367 35.60 3.81 -21.24
CA ALA A 367 35.05 2.46 -21.35
C ALA A 367 36.04 1.50 -20.69
N SER A 368 35.98 1.37 -19.36
CA SER A 368 36.60 0.26 -18.66
C SER A 368 35.64 -0.93 -18.71
N ASN A 369 36.08 -1.98 -19.41
CA ASN A 369 35.51 -3.33 -19.38
C ASN A 369 35.86 -4.01 -18.04
N ASP A 370 35.52 -3.38 -16.92
CA ASP A 370 35.69 -4.00 -15.62
C ASP A 370 34.49 -4.92 -15.40
N ALA A 371 34.77 -6.21 -15.25
CA ALA A 371 33.86 -7.20 -14.73
C ALA A 371 33.54 -6.83 -13.27
N ILE A 372 32.71 -5.81 -13.08
CA ILE A 372 32.13 -5.43 -11.80
C ILE A 372 31.39 -6.68 -11.33
N THR A 373 31.95 -7.36 -10.33
CA THR A 373 31.27 -8.42 -9.61
C THR A 373 30.00 -7.81 -9.06
N HIS A 374 28.88 -8.16 -9.69
CA HIS A 374 27.59 -7.55 -9.42
C HIS A 374 27.19 -7.98 -8.01
N VAL A 375 27.48 -7.16 -7.00
CA VAL A 375 27.09 -7.46 -5.61
C VAL A 375 25.57 -7.48 -5.58
N ASP A 376 25.00 -8.62 -5.20
CA ASP A 376 23.55 -8.78 -5.09
C ASP A 376 23.05 -8.01 -3.86
N LEU A 377 22.58 -6.79 -4.11
CA LEU A 377 21.95 -5.95 -3.11
C LEU A 377 20.47 -6.28 -2.97
N THR A 378 20.05 -6.69 -1.78
CA THR A 378 18.64 -6.86 -1.44
C THR A 378 18.02 -5.54 -1.02
N ALA A 379 16.88 -5.20 -1.61
CA ALA A 379 16.10 -4.00 -1.29
C ALA A 379 15.12 -4.27 -0.14
N ILE A 380 15.51 -3.90 1.07
CA ILE A 380 14.75 -4.08 2.31
C ILE A 380 13.67 -2.99 2.47
N LYS A 381 12.45 -3.41 2.81
CA LYS A 381 11.26 -2.59 3.05
C LYS A 381 10.92 -2.57 4.54
N SER A 382 11.39 -1.54 5.24
CA SER A 382 11.21 -1.41 6.69
C SER A 382 9.91 -0.70 7.05
N LEU A 383 8.94 -1.41 7.64
CA LEU A 383 7.65 -0.85 8.04
C LEU A 383 7.76 0.30 9.06
N SER A 384 8.84 0.39 9.84
CA SER A 384 9.09 1.54 10.72
C SER A 384 9.16 2.87 9.95
N LYS A 385 9.64 2.88 8.70
CA LYS A 385 9.59 4.08 7.85
C LYS A 385 8.16 4.50 7.54
N VAL A 386 7.27 3.54 7.30
CA VAL A 386 5.84 3.78 7.05
C VAL A 386 5.19 4.37 8.29
N TRP A 387 5.37 3.74 9.45
CA TRP A 387 4.77 4.19 10.71
C TRP A 387 5.30 5.56 11.16
N SER A 388 6.58 5.86 10.91
CA SER A 388 7.14 7.18 11.16
C SER A 388 6.53 8.26 10.24
N ALA A 389 6.33 7.95 8.96
CA ALA A 389 5.72 8.87 8.01
C ALA A 389 4.22 9.06 8.23
N TYR A 390 3.53 7.99 8.66
CA TYR A 390 2.09 7.92 8.81
C TYR A 390 1.71 7.30 10.17
N PRO A 391 1.81 8.05 11.28
CA PRO A 391 1.64 7.55 12.65
C PRO A 391 0.22 7.08 12.99
N LEU A 392 -0.74 7.23 12.08
CA LEU A 392 -2.08 6.62 12.19
C LEU A 392 -2.06 5.09 12.03
N TRP A 393 -0.96 4.55 11.52
CA TRP A 393 -0.77 3.11 11.33
C TRP A 393 0.46 2.62 12.08
N ASP A 394 0.36 1.39 12.58
CA ASP A 394 1.37 0.70 13.36
C ASP A 394 1.33 -0.83 13.12
N ALA A 395 2.05 -1.60 13.93
CA ALA A 395 2.09 -3.06 13.85
C ALA A 395 0.73 -3.75 14.08
N THR A 396 -0.26 -3.06 14.65
CA THR A 396 -1.56 -3.69 14.95
C THR A 396 -2.51 -3.62 13.76
N ASN A 397 -2.28 -2.73 12.80
CA ASN A 397 -3.21 -2.45 11.70
C ASN A 397 -2.52 -2.29 10.33
N THR A 398 -1.27 -2.74 10.19
CA THR A 398 -0.50 -2.68 8.94
C THR A 398 -0.05 -4.08 8.52
N ILE A 399 -0.18 -4.40 7.24
CA ILE A 399 0.40 -5.59 6.62
C ILE A 399 1.19 -5.19 5.37
N LEU A 400 2.39 -5.75 5.20
CA LEU A 400 3.18 -5.73 3.97
C LEU A 400 2.91 -7.02 3.18
N LEU A 401 2.55 -6.90 1.91
CA LEU A 401 2.41 -8.03 0.99
C LEU A 401 3.55 -8.00 -0.03
N ASP A 402 4.50 -8.92 0.10
CA ASP A 402 5.73 -9.00 -0.70
C ASP A 402 6.10 -10.46 -0.92
N ASP A 403 6.37 -10.88 -2.14
CA ASP A 403 6.64 -12.28 -2.46
C ASP A 403 8.01 -12.78 -1.95
N SER A 404 8.86 -11.86 -1.49
CA SER A 404 10.25 -12.11 -1.11
C SER A 404 10.45 -11.88 0.41
N PRO A 405 10.48 -12.94 1.24
CA PRO A 405 10.59 -12.82 2.71
C PRO A 405 11.86 -12.11 3.19
N GLU A 406 12.93 -12.15 2.40
CA GLU A 406 14.19 -11.45 2.66
C GLU A 406 14.08 -9.93 2.54
N LYS A 407 13.07 -9.40 1.83
CA LYS A 407 12.85 -7.96 1.72
C LYS A 407 12.24 -7.35 2.98
N CYS A 408 11.73 -8.16 3.92
CA CYS A 408 11.21 -7.66 5.19
C CYS A 408 12.22 -7.94 6.33
N PRO A 409 12.65 -6.92 7.11
CA PRO A 409 13.47 -7.16 8.30
C PRO A 409 12.80 -8.14 9.26
N ARG A 410 13.59 -9.00 9.92
CA ARG A 410 13.07 -10.06 10.82
C ARG A 410 12.11 -9.52 11.88
N GLN A 411 12.42 -8.37 12.49
CA GLN A 411 11.59 -7.76 13.53
C GLN A 411 10.21 -7.27 13.04
N PHE A 412 9.98 -7.21 11.72
CA PHE A 412 8.70 -6.80 11.13
C PHE A 412 8.00 -7.94 10.37
N ARG A 413 8.53 -9.17 10.42
CA ARG A 413 7.93 -10.33 9.72
C ARG A 413 6.53 -10.69 10.22
N GLY A 414 6.23 -10.44 11.50
CA GLY A 414 4.87 -10.57 12.03
C GLY A 414 3.84 -9.70 11.30
N ASN A 415 4.27 -8.68 10.57
CA ASN A 415 3.45 -7.78 9.75
C ASN A 415 3.64 -7.99 8.24
N ALA A 416 4.29 -9.07 7.80
CA ALA A 416 4.53 -9.33 6.39
C ALA A 416 3.93 -10.68 5.96
N LEU A 417 3.34 -10.70 4.77
CA LEU A 417 2.83 -11.90 4.11
C LEU A 417 3.65 -12.12 2.84
N ASN A 418 4.05 -13.36 2.63
CA ASN A 418 4.94 -13.79 1.56
C ASN A 418 4.28 -14.87 0.68
N PRO A 419 3.21 -14.55 -0.05
CA PRO A 419 2.54 -15.52 -0.92
C PRO A 419 3.47 -16.02 -2.02
N ILE A 420 3.11 -17.15 -2.64
CA ILE A 420 3.82 -17.64 -3.82
C ILE A 420 3.77 -16.58 -4.94
N PRO A 421 4.92 -16.24 -5.56
CA PRO A 421 4.96 -15.30 -6.66
C PRO A 421 4.11 -15.75 -7.85
N ILE A 422 3.41 -14.80 -8.48
CA ILE A 422 2.69 -15.02 -9.73
C ILE A 422 3.69 -15.27 -10.87
N SER A 423 3.50 -16.36 -11.61
CA SER A 423 4.35 -16.75 -12.73
C SER A 423 3.90 -16.14 -14.06
N GLY A 424 2.61 -15.81 -14.19
CA GLY A 424 2.07 -15.34 -15.47
C GLY A 424 1.82 -16.45 -16.48
N THR A 425 1.94 -17.72 -16.09
CA THR A 425 1.97 -18.85 -17.02
C THR A 425 0.62 -19.53 -17.19
N VAL A 426 0.47 -20.23 -18.33
CA VAL A 426 -0.65 -21.12 -18.59
C VAL A 426 -0.14 -22.48 -19.07
N THR A 427 -0.81 -23.53 -18.64
CA THR A 427 -0.57 -24.89 -19.11
C THR A 427 -1.65 -25.30 -20.10
N ALA A 428 -1.23 -25.76 -21.28
CA ALA A 428 -2.13 -26.41 -22.22
C ALA A 428 -2.40 -27.83 -21.73
N CYS A 429 -3.62 -28.09 -21.27
CA CYS A 429 -4.07 -29.41 -20.88
C CYS A 429 -4.61 -30.11 -22.13
N VAL A 430 -4.02 -31.26 -22.47
CA VAL A 430 -4.63 -32.17 -23.43
C VAL A 430 -5.84 -32.76 -22.74
N VAL A 431 -7.03 -32.37 -23.19
CA VAL A 431 -8.26 -33.05 -22.77
C VAL A 431 -8.20 -34.42 -23.40
N GLU A 432 -7.71 -35.41 -22.66
CA GLU A 432 -7.84 -36.80 -23.07
C GLU A 432 -9.34 -37.05 -23.25
N LYS A 433 -9.79 -37.18 -24.51
CA LYS A 433 -11.13 -37.69 -24.82
C LYS A 433 -11.14 -39.09 -24.23
N LYS A 434 -11.63 -39.23 -22.99
CA LYS A 434 -11.96 -40.54 -22.45
C LYS A 434 -12.94 -41.15 -23.44
N ASN A 435 -12.49 -42.20 -24.11
CA ASN A 435 -13.27 -42.99 -25.06
C ASN A 435 -14.36 -43.75 -24.28
N ASP A 436 -15.31 -43.03 -23.70
CA ASP A 436 -16.52 -43.59 -23.09
C ASP A 436 -17.50 -44.11 -24.17
N GLN A 437 -17.05 -44.23 -25.42
CA GLN A 437 -17.77 -44.86 -26.53
C GLN A 437 -17.55 -46.38 -26.67
N MET A 438 -16.88 -47.04 -25.72
CA MET A 438 -16.62 -48.50 -25.82
C MET A 438 -17.73 -49.40 -25.26
N GLU A 439 -19.01 -48.99 -25.17
CA GLU A 439 -20.05 -49.93 -24.72
C GLU A 439 -21.45 -49.80 -25.34
N MET A 440 -21.60 -49.15 -26.50
CA MET A 440 -22.88 -49.16 -27.23
C MET A 440 -22.67 -49.35 -28.73
N ARG A 441 -22.26 -50.57 -29.15
CA ARG A 441 -22.59 -51.14 -30.47
C ARG A 441 -22.29 -52.63 -30.51
N SER A 442 -23.32 -53.42 -30.24
CA SER A 442 -23.55 -54.65 -31.00
C SER A 442 -24.93 -54.55 -31.64
N VAL A 443 -24.97 -55.02 -32.89
CA VAL A 443 -26.13 -55.48 -33.67
C VAL A 443 -26.72 -54.47 -34.69
N ASN A 444 -26.51 -54.85 -35.97
CA ASN A 444 -27.10 -54.41 -37.26
C ASN A 444 -26.55 -53.10 -37.84
N GLY A 445 -26.17 -52.97 -39.12
CA GLY A 445 -26.33 -53.77 -40.33
C GLY A 445 -26.39 -52.79 -41.53
N ASP A 446 -25.71 -53.12 -42.62
CA ASP A 446 -25.82 -52.56 -43.99
C ASP A 446 -25.27 -51.14 -44.33
N ALA A 447 -24.11 -51.19 -45.00
CA ALA A 447 -23.77 -50.67 -46.33
C ALA A 447 -24.09 -49.20 -46.76
N LYS A 448 -23.00 -48.57 -47.25
CA LYS A 448 -22.83 -47.68 -48.43
C LYS A 448 -22.50 -46.18 -48.21
N ASP A 449 -21.57 -45.79 -49.07
CA ASP A 449 -21.24 -44.47 -49.64
C ASP A 449 -20.40 -43.46 -48.85
N ALA A 450 -19.09 -43.52 -49.16
CA ALA A 450 -18.31 -42.54 -49.94
C ALA A 450 -18.34 -41.04 -49.58
N SER A 451 -17.11 -40.53 -49.48
CA SER A 451 -16.64 -39.13 -49.47
C SER A 451 -17.12 -38.27 -48.31
N ASP A 452 -16.34 -38.27 -47.22
CA ASP A 452 -16.37 -37.16 -46.28
C ASP A 452 -14.94 -36.76 -45.93
N ASP A 453 -14.62 -35.51 -46.27
CA ASP A 453 -13.31 -34.86 -46.15
C ASP A 453 -13.11 -34.52 -44.67
N GLN A 454 -12.77 -35.53 -43.88
CA GLN A 454 -12.58 -35.40 -42.44
C GLN A 454 -11.28 -34.63 -42.16
N ASN A 455 -11.43 -33.32 -42.10
CA ASN A 455 -10.47 -32.37 -41.56
C ASN A 455 -9.96 -32.93 -40.22
N PRO A 456 -8.64 -33.17 -40.05
CA PRO A 456 -8.11 -33.77 -38.84
C PRO A 456 -8.55 -32.93 -37.64
N ASP A 457 -9.45 -33.54 -36.87
CA ASP A 457 -10.11 -33.07 -35.65
C ASP A 457 -9.19 -32.08 -34.91
N GLU A 458 -9.48 -30.78 -35.03
CA GLU A 458 -8.78 -29.71 -34.31
C GLU A 458 -8.93 -30.02 -32.81
N GLY A 459 -7.92 -30.69 -32.25
CA GLY A 459 -7.92 -31.09 -30.85
C GLY A 459 -8.25 -29.89 -29.98
N SER A 460 -9.38 -29.95 -29.28
CA SER A 460 -9.80 -28.91 -28.35
C SER A 460 -8.84 -28.93 -27.14
N TYR A 461 -7.88 -28.01 -27.13
CA TYR A 461 -7.00 -27.80 -25.98
C TYR A 461 -7.71 -26.87 -24.98
N SER A 462 -7.67 -27.23 -23.70
CA SER A 462 -8.06 -26.31 -22.63
C SER A 462 -6.80 -25.62 -22.07
N ILE A 463 -6.86 -24.30 -21.98
CA ILE A 463 -5.78 -23.49 -21.40
C ILE A 463 -6.14 -23.28 -19.92
N VAL A 464 -5.29 -23.76 -19.02
CA VAL A 464 -5.47 -23.61 -17.57
C VAL A 464 -4.49 -22.56 -17.05
N ASP A 465 -4.97 -21.63 -16.21
CA ASP A 465 -4.15 -20.62 -15.56
C ASP A 465 -3.42 -21.24 -14.35
N ASP A 466 -2.09 -21.34 -14.43
CA ASP A 466 -1.27 -21.96 -13.38
C ASP A 466 -1.32 -21.19 -12.05
N ASP A 467 -1.63 -19.89 -12.10
CA ASP A 467 -1.69 -19.05 -10.92
C ASP A 467 -3.06 -19.05 -10.23
N GLU A 468 -4.13 -19.54 -10.89
CA GLU A 468 -5.51 -19.42 -10.43
C GLU A 468 -5.73 -19.98 -9.01
N PRO A 469 -5.24 -21.18 -8.65
CA PRO A 469 -5.41 -21.71 -7.29
C PRO A 469 -4.78 -20.81 -6.22
N ASN A 470 -3.56 -20.31 -6.47
CA ASN A 470 -2.85 -19.42 -5.56
C ASN A 470 -3.56 -18.06 -5.44
N GLN A 471 -4.03 -17.49 -6.55
CA GLN A 471 -4.79 -16.25 -6.56
C GLN A 471 -6.08 -16.37 -5.73
N ASN A 472 -6.81 -17.48 -5.89
CA ASN A 472 -8.04 -17.74 -5.13
C ASN A 472 -7.77 -17.90 -3.62
N MET A 473 -6.70 -18.61 -3.23
CA MET A 473 -6.29 -18.67 -1.81
C MET A 473 -6.00 -17.27 -1.26
N GLN A 474 -5.30 -16.44 -2.02
CA GLN A 474 -5.01 -15.07 -1.60
C GLN A 474 -6.28 -14.23 -1.44
N ARG A 475 -7.21 -14.32 -2.38
CA ARG A 475 -8.50 -13.59 -2.31
C ARG A 475 -9.29 -14.01 -1.07
N ASN A 476 -9.45 -15.32 -0.85
CA ASN A 476 -10.19 -15.88 0.28
C ASN A 476 -9.59 -15.44 1.62
N PHE A 477 -8.26 -15.40 1.73
CA PHE A 477 -7.59 -14.88 2.91
C PHE A 477 -7.93 -13.42 3.18
N PHE A 478 -7.88 -12.55 2.17
CA PHE A 478 -8.19 -11.13 2.36
C PHE A 478 -9.68 -10.88 2.63
N GLU A 479 -10.57 -11.74 2.15
CA GLU A 479 -11.99 -11.71 2.54
C GLU A 479 -12.18 -12.10 4.01
N LEU A 480 -11.46 -13.10 4.51
CA LEU A 480 -11.44 -13.49 5.93
C LEU A 480 -10.90 -12.34 6.78
N LEU A 481 -9.77 -11.75 6.37
CA LEU A 481 -9.13 -10.64 7.08
C LEU A 481 -10.03 -9.39 7.13
N ALA A 482 -10.72 -9.08 6.02
CA ALA A 482 -11.69 -8.00 5.98
C ALA A 482 -12.85 -8.24 6.96
N ARG A 483 -13.36 -9.48 7.04
CA ARG A 483 -14.41 -9.86 8.00
C ARG A 483 -13.91 -9.77 9.44
N HIS A 484 -12.70 -10.24 9.71
CA HIS A 484 -12.07 -10.16 11.03
C HIS A 484 -12.03 -8.72 11.54
N TRP A 485 -11.43 -7.79 10.78
CA TRP A 485 -11.33 -6.40 11.22
C TRP A 485 -12.68 -5.67 11.34
N LYS A 486 -13.70 -6.05 10.55
CA LYS A 486 -15.07 -5.54 10.72
C LYS A 486 -15.69 -6.00 12.04
N GLN A 487 -15.43 -7.23 12.46
CA GLN A 487 -15.96 -7.79 13.71
C GLN A 487 -15.21 -7.29 14.95
N SER A 488 -13.90 -7.08 14.85
CA SER A 488 -13.06 -6.61 15.96
C SER A 488 -13.42 -5.20 16.45
N ALA A 489 -14.14 -4.40 15.66
CA ALA A 489 -14.62 -3.09 16.11
C ALA A 489 -15.49 -3.19 17.38
N SER A 490 -16.14 -4.34 17.61
CA SER A 490 -17.01 -4.59 18.76
C SER A 490 -16.32 -5.37 19.89
N SER A 491 -15.25 -6.14 19.59
CA SER A 491 -14.55 -6.97 20.56
C SER A 491 -13.11 -6.49 20.75
N ARG A 492 -12.81 -5.99 21.95
CA ARG A 492 -11.54 -5.33 22.30
C ARG A 492 -10.31 -6.25 22.26
N THR A 493 -10.48 -7.55 22.00
CA THR A 493 -9.46 -8.58 22.21
C THR A 493 -8.91 -9.23 20.94
N GLN A 494 -9.41 -8.93 19.74
CA GLN A 494 -8.94 -9.63 18.55
C GLN A 494 -7.59 -9.06 18.08
N ASN A 495 -6.54 -9.86 18.25
CA ASN A 495 -5.18 -9.55 17.89
C ASN A 495 -4.90 -9.95 16.44
N LEU A 496 -4.35 -9.03 15.64
CA LEU A 496 -3.95 -9.31 14.26
C LEU A 496 -2.98 -10.51 14.19
N THR A 497 -2.05 -10.61 15.14
CA THR A 497 -1.08 -11.71 15.19
C THR A 497 -1.75 -13.08 15.32
N GLU A 498 -2.76 -13.20 16.20
CA GLU A 498 -3.51 -14.44 16.38
C GLU A 498 -4.25 -14.84 15.09
N PHE A 499 -4.88 -13.85 14.42
CA PHE A 499 -5.55 -14.09 13.13
C PHE A 499 -4.55 -14.58 12.06
N LEU A 500 -3.36 -13.98 11.99
CA LEU A 500 -2.35 -14.38 11.01
C LEU A 500 -1.81 -15.78 11.30
N GLU A 501 -1.57 -16.10 12.57
CA GLU A 501 -1.13 -17.44 13.00
C GLU A 501 -2.14 -18.52 12.61
N GLU A 502 -3.43 -18.26 12.80
CA GLU A 502 -4.50 -19.21 12.49
C GLU A 502 -4.71 -19.39 10.97
N HIS A 503 -4.67 -18.31 10.20
CA HIS A 503 -5.20 -18.33 8.82
C HIS A 503 -4.16 -18.14 7.72
N ALA A 504 -3.02 -17.48 7.96
CA ALA A 504 -2.12 -17.09 6.88
C ALA A 504 -1.50 -18.30 6.17
N ASN A 505 -1.01 -19.28 6.93
CA ASN A 505 -0.31 -20.43 6.36
C ASN A 505 -1.25 -21.46 5.72
N SER A 506 -2.49 -21.60 6.20
CA SER A 506 -3.52 -22.40 5.53
C SER A 506 -3.94 -21.82 4.17
N HIS A 507 -3.65 -20.54 3.93
CA HIS A 507 -3.87 -19.85 2.65
C HIS A 507 -2.58 -19.57 1.89
N ASN A 508 -1.48 -20.27 2.22
CA ASN A 508 -0.21 -20.19 1.51
C ASN A 508 0.41 -18.77 1.48
N MET A 509 0.19 -17.99 2.54
CA MET A 509 0.77 -16.65 2.70
C MET A 509 2.17 -16.65 3.34
N ARG A 510 2.74 -17.83 3.62
CA ARG A 510 4.08 -18.06 4.20
C ARG A 510 4.43 -17.04 5.30
N TRP A 511 3.53 -16.90 6.27
CA TRP A 511 3.70 -16.00 7.39
C TRP A 511 4.57 -16.64 8.47
N GLU A 512 5.47 -15.84 9.04
CA GLU A 512 6.37 -16.23 10.11
C GLU A 512 6.32 -15.20 11.24
N ILE A 513 6.32 -15.68 12.49
CA ILE A 513 6.51 -14.81 13.65
C ILE A 513 7.91 -14.20 13.56
N GLY A 514 7.99 -12.87 13.66
CA GLY A 514 9.28 -12.20 13.83
C GLY A 514 9.86 -12.59 15.19
N SER A 515 10.97 -13.33 15.17
CA SER A 515 11.76 -13.72 16.35
C SER A 515 12.40 -12.52 17.04
#